data_AF-A0A4Q5HD02-F1
#
_entry.id   AF-A0A4Q5HD02-F1
#
_cell.length_a   1.000
_cell.length_b   1.000
_cell.length_c   1.000
_cell.angle_alpha   90.00
_cell.angle_beta   90.00
_cell.angle_gamma   90.00
#
_symmetry.space_group_name_H-M   'P 1'
#
loop_
_entity.id
_entity.type
_entity.pdbx_description
1 polymer ?
#
loop_
_entity_poly.entity_id
_entity_poly.type
_entity_poly.pdbx_seq_one_letter_code
_entity_poly.pdbx_strand_id
1 'polypeptide(L)' 'MGIKKIIIGLCLGIYTFCGCSNEPLQPIRSGEIWPDNNGEHINAHGGGVMYHDGTYYWFGEN' A
#
# COMPACT_ATOMS: atom_id res chain seq x y z
N MET A 1 20.06 -37.53 7.79
CA MET A 1 19.14 -36.47 8.26
C MET A 1 17.75 -36.80 7.74
N GLY A 2 16.77 -37.16 8.58
CA GLY A 2 15.49 -37.70 8.10
C GLY A 2 14.63 -36.66 7.37
N ILE A 3 13.88 -37.07 6.34
CA ILE A 3 12.93 -36.26 5.54
C ILE A 3 12.02 -35.36 6.40
N LYS A 4 11.62 -35.82 7.59
CA LYS A 4 10.82 -35.03 8.55
C LYS A 4 11.54 -33.75 9.01
N LYS A 5 12.86 -33.77 9.17
CA LYS A 5 13.66 -32.60 9.55
C LYS A 5 13.78 -31.57 8.42
N ILE A 6 13.73 -32.03 7.16
CA ILE A 6 13.74 -31.18 5.97
C ILE A 6 12.40 -30.46 5.83
N ILE A 7 11.27 -31.18 5.99
CA ILE A 7 9.92 -30.61 5.89
C ILE A 7 9.68 -29.55 6.98
N ILE A 8 10.08 -29.84 8.23
CA ILE A 8 9.94 -28.90 9.36
C ILE A 8 10.77 -27.63 9.13
N GLY A 9 12.00 -27.76 8.63
CA GLY A 9 12.85 -26.61 8.30
C GLY A 9 12.25 -25.73 7.21
N LEU A 10 11.58 -26.32 6.22
CA LEU A 10 10.97 -25.60 5.10
C LEU A 10 9.69 -24.84 5.53
N CYS A 11 8.87 -25.45 6.39
CA CYS A 11 7.69 -24.79 6.96
C CYS A 11 8.04 -23.59 7.87
N LEU A 12 9.12 -23.70 8.66
CA LEU A 12 9.61 -22.61 9.51
C LEU A 12 10.20 -21.45 8.70
N GLY A 13 10.90 -21.75 7.59
CA GLY A 13 11.46 -20.72 6.70
C GLY A 13 10.41 -19.90 5.95
N ILE A 14 9.26 -20.50 5.59
CA ILE A 14 8.15 -19.80 4.93
C ILE A 14 7.46 -18.81 5.89
N TYR A 15 7.33 -19.15 7.18
CA TYR A 15 6.73 -18.28 8.19
C TYR A 15 7.54 -16.98 8.40
N THR A 16 8.87 -17.03 8.24
CA THR A 16 9.74 -15.86 8.41
C THR A 16 9.75 -14.90 7.22
N PHE A 17 9.29 -15.33 6.04
CA PHE A 17 9.31 -14.50 4.82
C PHE A 17 7.99 -13.76 4.56
N CYS A 18 6.94 -14.04 5.34
CA CYS A 18 5.69 -13.31 5.29
C CYS A 18 5.76 -12.09 6.22
N GLY A 19 6.57 -11.09 5.85
CA GLY A 19 6.53 -9.78 6.49
C GLY A 19 5.59 -8.85 5.72
N CYS A 20 4.62 -8.23 6.40
CA CYS A 20 3.96 -7.05 5.84
C CYS A 20 4.94 -5.87 5.90
N SER A 21 5.23 -5.25 4.76
CA SER A 21 6.01 -4.01 4.70
C SER A 21 5.18 -2.89 5.32
N ASN A 22 5.69 -2.30 6.42
CA ASN A 22 5.19 -1.03 6.92
C ASN A 22 5.99 0.07 6.22
N GLU A 23 5.58 0.43 5.00
CA GLU A 23 6.19 1.56 4.31
C GLU A 23 5.93 2.83 5.13
N PRO A 24 6.96 3.64 5.42
CA PRO A 24 6.77 4.91 6.08
C PRO A 24 5.86 5.80 5.21
N LEU A 25 5.02 6.61 5.85
CA LEU A 25 4.19 7.59 5.15
C LEU A 25 5.09 8.46 4.27
N GLN A 26 4.82 8.43 2.96
CA GLN A 26 5.55 9.25 2.02
C GLN A 26 5.05 10.70 2.12
N PRO A 27 5.96 11.69 2.21
CA PRO A 27 5.55 13.08 2.22
C PRO A 27 4.93 13.46 0.87
N ILE A 28 3.87 14.26 0.92
CA ILE A 28 3.28 14.85 -0.28
C ILE A 28 4.26 15.86 -0.88
N ARG A 29 4.56 15.71 -2.17
CA ARG A 29 5.42 16.62 -2.94
C ARG A 29 4.65 17.24 -4.09
N SER A 30 4.57 18.57 -4.10
CA SER A 30 3.91 19.31 -5.16
C SER A 30 4.57 19.06 -6.52
N GLY A 31 3.76 18.72 -7.51
CA GLY A 31 4.20 18.48 -8.89
C GLY A 31 4.60 17.04 -9.21
N GLU A 32 4.69 16.14 -8.22
CA GLU A 32 4.90 14.72 -8.46
C GLU A 32 3.57 14.00 -8.82
N ILE A 33 3.68 12.85 -9.50
CA ILE A 33 2.53 11.97 -9.75
C ILE A 33 2.07 11.40 -8.42
N TRP A 34 0.78 11.57 -8.11
CA TRP A 34 0.17 10.91 -6.96
C TRP A 34 -0.63 9.70 -7.47
N PRO A 35 -0.16 8.47 -7.21
CA PRO A 35 -0.92 7.27 -7.53
C PRO A 35 -2.00 6.99 -6.48
N ASP A 36 -3.11 6.40 -6.92
CA ASP A 36 -4.15 5.84 -6.06
C ASP A 36 -3.71 4.47 -5.49
N ASN A 37 -4.64 3.77 -4.83
CA ASN A 37 -4.38 2.45 -4.26
C ASN A 37 -4.26 1.32 -5.31
N ASN A 38 -4.50 1.61 -6.59
CA ASN A 38 -4.27 0.73 -7.73
C ASN A 38 -2.97 1.06 -8.47
N GLY A 39 -2.28 2.14 -8.08
CA GLY A 39 -1.10 2.65 -8.78
C GLY A 39 -1.43 3.56 -9.96
N GLU A 40 -2.69 3.93 -10.17
CA GLU A 40 -3.14 4.81 -11.25
C GLU A 40 -3.05 6.27 -10.83
N HIS A 41 -2.77 7.18 -11.76
CA HIS A 41 -2.69 8.60 -11.44
C HIS A 41 -4.06 9.15 -10.99
N ILE A 42 -4.08 9.87 -9.87
CA ILE A 42 -5.27 10.57 -9.41
C ILE A 42 -5.58 11.74 -10.37
N ASN A 43 -6.65 11.59 -11.16
CA ASN A 43 -7.17 12.62 -12.05
C ASN A 43 -8.38 13.32 -11.41
N ALA A 44 -8.12 14.30 -10.53
CA ALA A 44 -9.14 15.09 -9.85
C ALA A 44 -8.86 16.60 -10.03
N HIS A 45 -8.82 17.03 -11.28
CA HIS A 45 -8.52 18.41 -11.67
C HIS A 45 -9.65 19.37 -11.30
N GLY A 46 -9.32 20.66 -11.13
CA GLY A 46 -10.31 21.72 -10.87
C GLY A 46 -11.18 21.51 -9.62
N GLY A 47 -10.74 20.61 -8.74
CA GLY A 47 -11.58 19.97 -7.73
C GLY A 47 -11.54 20.58 -6.33
N GLY A 48 -12.05 19.80 -5.37
CA GLY A 48 -12.04 20.16 -3.95
C GLY A 48 -12.01 18.92 -3.05
N VAL A 49 -11.59 19.12 -1.80
CA VAL A 49 -11.54 18.09 -0.76
C VAL A 49 -12.64 18.34 0.27
N MET A 50 -13.43 17.32 0.58
CA MET A 50 -14.50 17.34 1.58
C MET A 50 -14.20 16.32 2.69
N TYR A 51 -14.39 16.71 3.95
CA TYR A 51 -14.33 15.80 5.08
C TYR A 51 -15.73 15.39 5.52
N HIS A 52 -15.95 14.09 5.75
CA HIS A 52 -17.18 13.53 6.29
C HIS A 52 -16.90 12.23 7.05
N ASP A 53 -17.36 12.15 8.30
CA ASP A 53 -17.30 10.95 9.16
C ASP A 53 -15.94 10.23 9.17
N GLY A 54 -14.86 10.98 9.43
CA GLY A 54 -13.51 10.43 9.49
C GLY A 54 -12.84 10.20 8.13
N THR A 55 -13.53 10.50 7.03
CA THR A 55 -13.06 10.25 5.67
C THR A 55 -12.91 11.55 4.89
N TYR A 56 -11.83 11.65 4.11
CA TYR A 56 -11.62 12.74 3.16
C TYR A 56 -11.95 12.25 1.75
N TYR A 57 -12.74 13.03 1.03
CA TYR A 57 -13.17 12.78 -0.34
C TYR A 57 -12.61 13.87 -1.23
N TRP A 58 -11.92 13.50 -2.31
CA TRP A 58 -11.39 14.44 -3.28
C TRP A 58 -12.16 14.29 -4.58
N PHE A 59 -12.88 15.34 -4.96
CA PHE A 59 -13.66 15.41 -6.18
C PHE A 59 -12.97 16.31 -7.19
N GLY A 60 -13.09 16.00 -8.47
CA GLY A 60 -12.61 16.82 -9.57
C GLY A 60 -13.02 16.20 -10.91
N GLU A 61 -12.66 16.90 -11.98
CA GLU A 61 -12.78 16.41 -13.35
C GLU A 61 -11.59 15.51 -13.70
N ASN A 62 -11.85 14.51 -14.55
CA ASN A 62 -10.86 13.57 -15.08
C ASN A 62 -10.33 14.06 -16.42
#